data_AF-V8CZJ4-F1
#
_entry.id   AF-V8CZJ4-F1
#
_cell.length_a   1.000
_cell.length_b   1.000
_cell.length_c   1.000
_cell.angle_alpha   90.00
_cell.angle_beta   90.00
_cell.angle_gamma   90.00
#
_symmetry.space_group_name_H-M   'P 1'
#
loop_
_entity.id
_entity.type
_entity.pdbx_description
1 polymer ?
#
loop_
_entity_poly.entity_id
_entity_poly.type
_entity_poly.pdbx_seq_one_letter_code
_entity_poly.pdbx_strand_id
1 'polypeptide(L)'
;MSSDRGSDRSRPPAFRFAVRAAVAGAVLGCAVGLGAYNNWLVSLLVGVPLVITALVISPRPRRIDGMLKAGQSRKQIPVTIEALTRSSLDASDVQPTLVTATISPPNDTDYRARWLTAMPKPVAATVLQDADTTLPSALIPPRPDTSLSYDAGLAPGKATEFGNHPPNSTLLQPLITILVAVALFVGVGDAWHISVSLPDPGFGTTADGDSDGSKRSAQERVDGMLAKIGTLEPSAATNILSLSLGSYGSDNISLLDSQTGESINLNYSESSGDWGRASRSTTPLRSGRTFRTDDISRMSFTTIVDQMKAALPENVRAFESMTIARSEDDQPVLATGTFHEVDEDAPNQTASIQANTDGAVATWYQPGDFETSFTLAREAMNLFGIPIGQPIVNRFEIRGNLPSTPTVRAGDIQNSGGLLIDFTDRNVDARVVQAPGSFPQLLVTGKNTNGRLPAGSVAFRDISSATFKTVREDYMRRHGVDIFDRDAVDIQTSYEYAQDDYQTVIMIAMRPQAITDYYSAQGVFLETQ
;
A
#
# COMPACT_ATOMS: atom_id res chain seq x y z
N MET A 1 8.47 -65.56 -17.55
CA MET A 1 8.81 -64.26 -18.17
C MET A 1 7.97 -63.21 -17.49
N SER A 2 8.62 -62.36 -16.71
CA SER A 2 8.00 -61.26 -15.95
C SER A 2 7.77 -60.07 -16.90
N SER A 3 6.56 -59.51 -16.92
CA SER A 3 6.32 -58.16 -17.42
C SER A 3 5.53 -57.39 -16.37
N ASP A 4 6.26 -56.47 -15.75
CA ASP A 4 5.83 -55.50 -14.77
C ASP A 4 4.77 -54.55 -15.37
N ARG A 5 3.57 -54.51 -14.79
CA ARG A 5 2.60 -53.42 -15.01
C ARG A 5 2.17 -52.90 -13.64
N GLY A 6 2.84 -51.82 -13.27
CA GLY A 6 2.69 -51.11 -12.02
C GLY A 6 1.26 -50.64 -11.75
N SER A 7 0.93 -50.75 -10.46
CA SER A 7 -0.27 -50.24 -9.84
C SER A 7 -0.40 -48.72 -9.98
N ASP A 8 -1.38 -48.27 -10.74
CA ASP A 8 -1.81 -46.88 -10.79
C ASP A 8 -2.64 -46.57 -9.53
N ARG A 9 -1.94 -46.35 -8.40
CA ARG A 9 -2.55 -45.80 -7.18
C ARG A 9 -2.98 -44.37 -7.48
N SER A 10 -4.27 -44.17 -7.72
CA SER A 10 -4.92 -42.86 -7.82
C SER A 10 -4.61 -42.02 -6.57
N ARG A 11 -3.65 -41.09 -6.68
CA ARG A 11 -3.28 -40.13 -5.63
C ARG A 11 -4.51 -39.30 -5.20
N PRO A 12 -4.64 -38.95 -3.91
CA PRO A 12 -5.79 -38.20 -3.39
C PRO A 12 -5.93 -36.85 -4.10
N PRO A 13 -7.16 -36.33 -4.27
CA PRO A 13 -7.44 -35.10 -5.03
C PRO A 13 -6.57 -33.92 -4.57
N ALA A 14 -6.31 -33.80 -3.26
CA ALA A 14 -5.45 -32.76 -2.67
C ALA A 14 -4.04 -32.68 -3.30
N PHE A 15 -3.45 -33.81 -3.68
CA PHE A 15 -2.13 -33.85 -4.31
C PHE A 15 -2.15 -33.25 -5.73
N ARG A 16 -3.18 -33.56 -6.53
CA ARG A 16 -3.33 -33.00 -7.89
C ARG A 16 -3.60 -31.49 -7.85
N PHE A 17 -4.29 -31.01 -6.81
CA PHE A 17 -4.56 -29.58 -6.61
C PHE A 17 -3.34 -28.80 -6.12
N ALA A 18 -2.54 -29.34 -5.20
CA ALA A 18 -1.30 -28.73 -4.76
C ALA A 18 -0.26 -28.63 -5.89
N VAL A 19 -0.16 -29.65 -6.74
CA VAL A 19 0.72 -29.63 -7.92
C VAL A 19 0.30 -28.53 -8.91
N ARG A 20 -0.99 -28.32 -9.15
CA ARG A 20 -1.46 -27.23 -10.02
C ARG A 20 -1.18 -25.85 -9.44
N ALA A 21 -1.35 -25.66 -8.14
CA ALA A 21 -1.02 -24.41 -7.46
C ALA A 21 0.49 -24.11 -7.53
N ALA A 22 1.33 -25.14 -7.32
CA ALA A 22 2.78 -25.00 -7.45
C ALA A 22 3.21 -24.68 -8.89
N VAL A 23 2.62 -25.31 -9.90
CA VAL A 23 2.89 -25.02 -11.31
C VAL A 23 2.45 -23.59 -11.67
N ALA A 24 1.26 -23.16 -11.23
CA ALA A 24 0.79 -21.80 -11.46
C ALA A 24 1.71 -20.76 -10.78
N GLY A 25 2.16 -21.04 -9.55
CA GLY A 25 3.11 -20.21 -8.83
C GLY A 25 4.46 -20.13 -9.54
N ALA A 26 4.94 -21.24 -10.10
CA ALA A 26 6.19 -21.28 -10.85
C ALA A 26 6.13 -20.46 -12.15
N VAL A 27 5.05 -20.62 -12.92
CA VAL A 27 4.83 -19.82 -14.14
C VAL A 27 4.73 -18.34 -13.82
N LEU A 28 4.05 -17.98 -12.73
CA LEU A 28 3.92 -16.60 -12.29
C LEU A 28 5.26 -16.01 -11.83
N GLY A 29 6.05 -16.78 -11.06
CA GLY A 29 7.40 -16.40 -10.66
C GLY A 29 8.32 -16.16 -11.87
N CYS A 30 8.28 -17.05 -12.87
CA CYS A 30 9.03 -16.86 -14.11
C CYS A 30 8.58 -15.62 -14.90
N ALA A 31 7.28 -15.33 -14.93
CA ALA A 31 6.77 -14.16 -15.62
C ALA A 31 7.28 -12.85 -15.01
N VAL A 32 7.28 -12.77 -13.68
CA VAL A 32 7.76 -11.60 -12.93
C VAL A 32 9.28 -11.49 -13.02
N GLY A 33 10.01 -12.59 -12.86
CA GLY A 33 11.47 -12.61 -13.01
C GLY A 33 11.92 -12.18 -14.41
N LEU A 34 11.35 -12.76 -15.47
CA LEU A 34 11.68 -12.35 -16.83
C LEU A 34 11.26 -10.90 -17.13
N GLY A 35 10.13 -10.45 -16.58
CA GLY A 35 9.61 -9.10 -16.82
C GLY A 35 10.37 -7.99 -16.09
N ALA A 36 10.90 -8.26 -14.90
CA ALA A 36 11.60 -7.29 -14.08
C ALA A 36 13.08 -7.11 -14.47
N TYR A 37 13.73 -8.17 -14.97
CA TYR A 37 15.18 -8.19 -15.24
C TYR A 37 15.56 -8.15 -16.73
N ASN A 38 14.58 -8.02 -17.64
CA ASN A 38 14.84 -7.93 -19.09
C ASN A 38 14.17 -6.70 -19.70
N ASN A 39 14.62 -6.33 -20.91
CA ASN A 39 14.07 -5.20 -21.69
C ASN A 39 12.53 -5.30 -21.81
N TRP A 40 11.85 -4.16 -21.84
CA TRP A 40 10.39 -4.03 -21.96
C TRP A 40 9.75 -4.92 -23.05
N LEU A 41 10.48 -5.21 -24.14
CA LEU A 41 10.06 -6.14 -25.19
C LEU A 41 9.90 -7.59 -24.71
N VAL A 42 10.80 -8.07 -23.84
CA VAL A 42 10.71 -9.42 -23.24
C VAL A 42 9.56 -9.49 -22.25
N SER A 43 9.36 -8.43 -21.46
CA SER A 43 8.22 -8.32 -20.53
C SER A 43 6.89 -8.36 -21.29
N LEU A 44 6.80 -7.71 -22.45
CA LEU A 44 5.59 -7.66 -23.27
C LEU A 44 5.33 -8.97 -24.04
N LEU A 45 6.36 -9.57 -24.65
CA LEU A 45 6.21 -10.76 -25.50
C LEU A 45 6.21 -12.08 -24.72
N VAL A 46 6.81 -12.13 -23.53
CA VAL A 46 6.97 -13.36 -22.74
C VAL A 46 6.35 -13.22 -21.36
N GLY A 47 6.61 -12.12 -20.65
CA GLY A 47 6.07 -11.87 -19.31
C GLY A 47 4.53 -11.87 -19.28
N VAL A 48 3.90 -11.01 -20.09
CA VAL A 48 2.43 -10.87 -20.12
C VAL A 48 1.71 -12.18 -20.48
N PRO A 49 2.11 -12.94 -21.54
CA PRO A 49 1.51 -14.24 -21.82
C PRO A 49 1.67 -15.27 -20.70
N LEU A 50 2.81 -15.26 -19.99
CA LEU A 50 3.03 -16.16 -18.86
C LEU A 50 2.15 -15.80 -17.66
N VAL A 51 1.94 -14.52 -17.36
CA VAL A 51 0.99 -14.08 -16.32
C VAL A 51 -0.44 -14.55 -16.66
N ILE A 52 -0.87 -14.37 -17.91
CA ILE A 52 -2.20 -14.82 -18.36
C ILE A 52 -2.31 -16.35 -18.22
N THR A 53 -1.26 -17.09 -18.61
CA THR A 53 -1.21 -18.55 -18.50
C THR A 53 -1.28 -19.01 -17.04
N ALA A 54 -0.58 -18.34 -16.12
CA ALA A 54 -0.62 -18.62 -14.70
C ALA A 54 -2.04 -18.42 -14.12
N LEU A 55 -2.72 -17.34 -14.53
CA LEU A 55 -4.10 -17.06 -14.11
C LEU A 55 -5.10 -18.10 -14.63
N VAL A 56 -4.91 -18.60 -15.85
CA VAL A 56 -5.78 -19.65 -16.44
C VAL A 56 -5.59 -21.00 -15.75
N ILE A 57 -4.37 -21.36 -15.37
CA ILE A 57 -4.05 -22.65 -14.74
C ILE A 57 -4.31 -22.62 -13.21
N SER A 58 -4.41 -21.42 -12.62
CA SER A 58 -4.66 -21.25 -11.20
C SER A 58 -5.95 -21.96 -10.74
N PRO A 59 -5.92 -22.73 -9.63
CA PRO A 59 -7.13 -23.33 -9.10
C PRO A 59 -8.11 -22.24 -8.66
N ARG A 60 -9.35 -22.27 -9.17
CA ARG A 60 -10.39 -21.33 -8.76
C ARG A 60 -11.18 -21.88 -7.57
N PRO A 61 -11.36 -21.09 -6.49
CA PRO A 61 -12.30 -21.39 -5.43
C PRO A 61 -13.69 -21.72 -5.99
N ARG A 62 -14.28 -22.87 -5.62
CA ARG A 62 -15.69 -23.13 -5.91
C ARG A 62 -16.50 -23.01 -4.62
N ARG A 63 -17.71 -22.43 -4.71
CA ARG A 63 -18.64 -22.28 -3.58
C ARG A 63 -19.10 -23.61 -2.95
N ILE A 64 -18.86 -24.73 -3.63
CA ILE A 64 -19.13 -26.08 -3.15
C ILE A 64 -17.98 -26.71 -2.37
N ASP A 65 -16.81 -26.06 -2.31
CA ASP A 65 -15.67 -26.58 -1.55
C ASP A 65 -15.95 -26.44 -0.04
N GLY A 66 -15.72 -27.53 0.69
CA GLY A 66 -16.02 -27.71 2.12
C GLY A 66 -17.50 -27.89 2.50
N MET A 67 -18.44 -27.92 1.54
CA MET A 67 -19.80 -28.41 1.81
C MET A 67 -19.83 -29.94 1.94
N LEU A 68 -20.81 -30.47 2.66
CA LEU A 68 -21.14 -31.90 2.62
C LEU A 68 -21.45 -32.30 1.17
N LYS A 69 -20.76 -33.32 0.66
CA LYS A 69 -20.91 -33.82 -0.71
C LYS A 69 -21.50 -35.22 -0.66
N ALA A 70 -22.28 -35.56 -1.68
CA ALA A 70 -22.79 -36.91 -1.85
C ALA A 70 -21.60 -37.87 -2.10
N GLY A 71 -21.06 -38.44 -1.02
CA GLY A 71 -20.20 -39.62 -1.09
C GLY A 71 -21.03 -40.88 -1.23
N GLN A 72 -20.41 -41.99 -1.62
CA GLN A 72 -21.02 -43.33 -1.63
C GLN A 72 -21.27 -43.85 -0.20
N SER A 73 -22.00 -43.12 0.64
CA SER A 73 -22.47 -43.65 1.91
C SER A 73 -23.57 -44.68 1.63
N ARG A 74 -23.36 -45.92 2.06
CA ARG A 74 -24.37 -46.99 1.97
C ARG A 74 -25.51 -46.83 2.98
N LYS A 75 -25.35 -45.95 3.98
CA LYS A 75 -26.34 -45.75 5.05
C LYS A 75 -27.27 -44.60 4.65
N GLN A 76 -28.52 -44.95 4.36
CA GLN A 76 -29.60 -44.00 4.11
C GLN A 76 -30.38 -43.77 5.41
N ILE A 77 -30.68 -42.51 5.71
CA ILE A 77 -31.38 -42.10 6.93
C ILE A 77 -32.72 -41.47 6.51
N PRO A 78 -33.86 -41.92 7.06
CA PRO A 78 -35.15 -41.30 6.85
C PRO A 78 -35.15 -39.82 7.28
N VAL A 79 -35.70 -38.97 6.43
CA VAL A 79 -35.86 -37.54 6.68
C VAL A 79 -37.21 -37.07 6.14
N THR A 80 -37.88 -36.20 6.89
CA THR A 80 -39.06 -35.47 6.45
C THR A 80 -38.65 -34.03 6.15
N ILE A 81 -38.71 -33.64 4.88
CA ILE A 81 -38.20 -32.38 4.36
C ILE A 81 -39.28 -31.30 4.49
N GLU A 82 -38.96 -30.23 5.20
CA GLU A 82 -39.90 -29.14 5.45
C GLU A 82 -39.67 -27.95 4.52
N ALA A 83 -38.40 -27.65 4.22
CA ALA A 83 -38.04 -26.58 3.30
C ALA A 83 -36.73 -26.90 2.57
N LEU A 84 -36.72 -26.61 1.28
CA LEU A 84 -35.56 -26.75 0.40
C LEU A 84 -35.34 -25.43 -0.35
N THR A 85 -34.16 -24.83 -0.22
CA THR A 85 -33.76 -23.66 -1.00
C THR A 85 -32.49 -23.97 -1.76
N ARG A 86 -32.52 -23.81 -3.08
CA ARG A 86 -31.39 -24.14 -3.97
C ARG A 86 -30.82 -22.89 -4.63
N SER A 87 -29.50 -22.77 -4.69
CA SER A 87 -28.84 -21.61 -5.30
C SER A 87 -29.04 -21.57 -6.82
N SER A 88 -29.37 -20.40 -7.36
CA SER A 88 -29.62 -20.15 -8.79
C SER A 88 -28.41 -19.62 -9.58
N LEU A 89 -27.25 -19.47 -8.93
CA LEU A 89 -26.11 -18.69 -9.46
C LEU A 89 -25.19 -19.43 -10.45
N ASP A 90 -25.39 -20.74 -10.69
CA ASP A 90 -24.57 -21.53 -11.61
C ASP A 90 -25.38 -22.70 -12.22
N ALA A 91 -25.08 -23.11 -13.46
CA ALA A 91 -25.76 -24.20 -14.17
C ALA A 91 -25.17 -25.60 -13.88
N SER A 92 -24.26 -25.70 -12.90
CA SER A 92 -23.60 -26.96 -12.56
C SER A 92 -24.56 -28.01 -11.98
N ASP A 93 -24.26 -29.29 -12.21
CA ASP A 93 -25.07 -30.43 -11.75
C ASP A 93 -25.16 -30.54 -10.22
N VAL A 94 -24.22 -29.93 -9.49
CA VAL A 94 -24.16 -29.93 -8.02
C VAL A 94 -24.17 -28.49 -7.54
N GLN A 95 -25.20 -28.13 -6.78
CA GLN A 95 -25.41 -26.76 -6.31
C GLN A 95 -25.52 -26.69 -4.78
N PRO A 96 -25.08 -25.57 -4.16
CA PRO A 96 -25.38 -25.28 -2.78
C PRO A 96 -26.89 -25.29 -2.54
N THR A 97 -27.32 -26.12 -1.59
CA THR A 97 -28.73 -26.32 -1.24
C THR A 97 -28.87 -26.25 0.27
N LEU A 98 -29.73 -25.36 0.74
CA LEU A 98 -30.13 -25.23 2.13
C LEU A 98 -31.33 -26.16 2.36
N VAL A 99 -31.20 -27.06 3.32
CA VAL A 99 -32.20 -28.07 3.67
C VAL A 99 -32.64 -27.82 5.11
N THR A 100 -33.95 -27.80 5.33
CA THR A 100 -34.57 -27.88 6.66
C THR A 100 -35.41 -29.14 6.70
N ALA A 101 -35.10 -30.04 7.64
CA ALA A 101 -35.74 -31.36 7.72
C ALA A 101 -35.78 -31.87 9.16
N THR A 102 -36.77 -32.72 9.44
CA THR A 102 -36.77 -33.62 10.58
C THR A 102 -36.06 -34.91 10.20
N ILE A 103 -35.03 -35.28 10.94
CA ILE A 103 -34.18 -36.45 10.68
C ILE A 103 -34.52 -37.53 11.70
N SER A 104 -34.77 -38.76 11.23
CA SER A 104 -35.14 -39.90 12.07
C SER A 104 -34.11 -41.05 11.94
N PRO A 105 -32.98 -41.00 12.66
CA PRO A 105 -31.95 -42.03 12.56
C PRO A 105 -32.42 -43.37 13.16
N PRO A 106 -32.07 -44.51 12.54
CA PRO A 106 -32.35 -45.81 13.14
C PRO A 106 -31.48 -45.94 14.40
N ASN A 107 -32.13 -45.91 15.58
CA ASN A 107 -31.56 -45.94 16.93
C ASN A 107 -31.24 -44.57 17.58
N ASP A 108 -31.84 -43.48 17.13
CA ASP A 108 -31.78 -42.18 17.82
C ASP A 108 -33.17 -41.53 17.85
N THR A 109 -33.35 -40.49 18.66
CA THR A 109 -34.58 -39.69 18.66
C THR A 109 -34.59 -38.70 17.50
N ASP A 110 -35.77 -38.54 16.91
CA ASP A 110 -36.00 -37.60 15.81
C ASP A 110 -35.60 -36.18 16.21
N TYR A 111 -34.90 -35.48 15.32
CA TYR A 111 -34.48 -34.11 15.56
C TYR A 111 -34.59 -33.27 14.30
N ARG A 112 -34.96 -32.00 14.49
CA ARG A 112 -35.05 -31.02 13.42
C ARG A 112 -33.73 -30.30 13.24
N ALA A 113 -33.27 -30.20 11.99
CA ALA A 113 -32.04 -29.50 11.64
C ALA A 113 -32.19 -28.68 10.36
N ARG A 114 -31.36 -27.62 10.27
CA ARG A 114 -31.21 -26.78 9.08
C ARG A 114 -29.74 -26.69 8.70
N TRP A 115 -29.38 -27.02 7.46
CA TRP A 115 -27.98 -27.05 7.02
C TRP A 115 -27.79 -26.81 5.53
N LEU A 116 -26.55 -26.51 5.15
CA LEU A 116 -26.12 -26.31 3.76
C LEU A 116 -25.37 -27.55 3.24
N THR A 117 -25.75 -28.04 2.07
CA THR A 117 -25.15 -29.22 1.43
C THR A 117 -24.96 -29.00 -0.08
N ALA A 118 -23.96 -29.65 -0.68
CA ALA A 118 -23.74 -29.65 -2.12
C ALA A 118 -24.58 -30.77 -2.75
N MET A 119 -25.82 -30.45 -3.11
CA MET A 119 -26.81 -31.43 -3.57
C MET A 119 -26.80 -31.57 -5.10
N PRO A 120 -26.68 -32.80 -5.64
CA PRO A 120 -26.85 -33.06 -7.06
C PRO A 120 -28.31 -32.84 -7.51
N LYS A 121 -28.50 -32.38 -8.74
CA LYS A 121 -29.82 -32.19 -9.39
C LYS A 121 -30.78 -33.40 -9.26
N PRO A 122 -30.36 -34.67 -9.48
CA PRO A 122 -31.28 -35.80 -9.33
C PRO A 122 -31.73 -36.03 -7.90
N VAL A 123 -30.85 -35.82 -6.91
CA VAL A 123 -31.20 -35.96 -5.48
C VAL A 123 -32.19 -34.88 -5.06
N ALA A 124 -31.99 -33.64 -5.51
CA ALA A 124 -32.92 -32.55 -5.27
C ALA A 124 -34.30 -32.82 -5.91
N ALA A 125 -34.32 -33.41 -7.11
CA ALA A 125 -35.58 -33.78 -7.77
C ALA A 125 -36.35 -34.84 -6.99
N THR A 126 -35.66 -35.86 -6.44
CA THR A 126 -36.29 -36.88 -5.58
C THR A 126 -36.88 -36.27 -4.31
N VAL A 127 -36.14 -35.38 -3.65
CA VAL A 127 -36.59 -34.67 -2.43
C VAL A 127 -37.78 -33.74 -2.70
N LEU A 128 -37.88 -33.15 -3.89
CA LEU A 128 -39.01 -32.29 -4.27
C LEU A 128 -40.26 -33.09 -4.65
N GLN A 129 -40.12 -34.36 -5.00
CA GLN A 129 -41.24 -35.23 -5.38
C GLN A 129 -41.88 -35.89 -4.16
N ASP A 130 -41.08 -36.21 -3.14
CA ASP A 130 -41.55 -36.82 -1.89
C ASP A 130 -40.88 -36.15 -0.69
N ALA A 131 -41.71 -35.58 0.19
CA ALA A 131 -41.23 -34.92 1.40
C ALA A 131 -40.69 -35.95 2.41
N ASP A 132 -41.20 -37.18 2.40
CA ASP A 132 -40.74 -38.28 3.24
C ASP A 132 -39.77 -39.15 2.45
N THR A 133 -38.48 -38.82 2.56
CA THR A 133 -37.45 -39.47 1.75
C THR A 133 -36.28 -39.93 2.61
N THR A 134 -35.29 -40.56 1.99
CA THR A 134 -34.09 -41.01 2.69
C THR A 134 -32.87 -40.33 2.11
N LEU A 135 -32.07 -39.69 2.96
CA LEU A 135 -30.81 -39.06 2.54
C LEU A 135 -29.61 -39.92 2.94
N PRO A 136 -28.58 -40.03 2.08
CA PRO A 136 -27.28 -40.56 2.45
C PRO A 136 -26.75 -39.84 3.70
N SER A 137 -26.22 -40.60 4.67
CA SER A 137 -25.69 -40.02 5.91
C SER A 137 -24.58 -38.97 5.68
N ALA A 138 -23.87 -39.04 4.55
CA ALA A 138 -22.85 -38.06 4.17
C ALA A 138 -23.42 -36.67 3.82
N LEU A 139 -24.73 -36.58 3.55
CA LEU A 139 -25.44 -35.33 3.29
C LEU A 139 -26.11 -34.75 4.54
N ILE A 140 -26.05 -35.45 5.67
CA ILE A 140 -26.67 -35.06 6.95
C ILE A 140 -25.56 -34.59 7.89
N PRO A 141 -25.69 -33.41 8.53
CA PRO A 141 -24.70 -32.93 9.48
C PRO A 141 -24.72 -33.75 10.77
N PRO A 142 -23.64 -33.71 11.57
CA PRO A 142 -23.67 -34.20 12.94
C PRO A 142 -24.82 -33.56 13.73
N ARG A 143 -25.36 -34.26 14.73
CA ARG A 143 -26.44 -33.75 15.58
C ARG A 143 -26.00 -32.43 16.23
N PRO A 144 -26.77 -31.34 16.10
CA PRO A 144 -26.48 -30.10 16.80
C PRO A 144 -26.74 -30.25 18.31
N ASP A 145 -25.93 -29.62 19.15
CA ASP A 145 -26.06 -29.66 20.62
C ASP A 145 -27.40 -29.07 21.12
N THR A 146 -28.06 -28.25 20.30
CA THR A 146 -29.40 -27.72 20.52
C THR A 146 -30.32 -28.10 19.36
N SER A 147 -31.23 -29.06 19.58
CA SER A 147 -32.28 -29.36 18.61
C SER A 147 -33.23 -28.16 18.51
N LEU A 148 -33.61 -27.77 17.29
CA LEU A 148 -34.65 -26.75 17.08
C LEU A 148 -35.96 -27.25 17.72
N SER A 149 -36.37 -26.67 18.85
CA SER A 149 -37.60 -27.06 19.54
C SER A 149 -38.83 -26.62 18.73
N TYR A 150 -39.89 -27.43 18.78
CA TYR A 150 -41.11 -27.18 18.01
C TYR A 150 -41.99 -26.05 18.58
N ASP A 151 -41.70 -25.57 19.80
CA ASP A 151 -42.71 -24.92 20.65
C ASP A 151 -42.30 -23.60 21.34
N ALA A 152 -41.22 -22.94 20.91
CA ALA A 152 -40.91 -21.64 21.47
C ALA A 152 -40.22 -20.75 20.45
N GLY A 153 -40.65 -19.49 20.36
CA GLY A 153 -40.04 -18.41 19.57
C GLY A 153 -38.65 -18.01 20.06
N LEU A 154 -37.77 -18.97 20.33
CA LEU A 154 -36.34 -18.76 20.50
C LEU A 154 -35.72 -18.46 19.14
N ALA A 155 -35.01 -17.34 19.07
CA ALA A 155 -34.33 -16.86 17.89
C ALA A 155 -33.47 -17.99 17.26
N PRO A 156 -33.48 -18.16 15.93
CA PRO A 156 -32.68 -19.19 15.28
C PRO A 156 -31.21 -18.96 15.64
N GLY A 157 -30.55 -20.01 16.16
CA GLY A 157 -29.09 -20.02 16.28
C GLY A 157 -28.45 -19.58 14.95
N LYS A 158 -27.33 -18.85 15.04
CA LYS A 158 -26.61 -18.15 13.95
C LYS A 158 -27.03 -18.64 12.56
N ALA A 159 -27.88 -17.86 11.89
CA ALA A 159 -28.58 -18.27 10.68
C ALA A 159 -27.61 -18.90 9.67
N THR A 160 -27.85 -20.16 9.32
CA THR A 160 -27.18 -20.80 8.18
C THR A 160 -27.67 -20.09 6.92
N GLU A 161 -26.92 -19.09 6.49
CA GLU A 161 -27.18 -18.29 5.30
C GLU A 161 -26.25 -18.71 4.16
N PHE A 162 -26.66 -18.39 2.92
CA PHE A 162 -25.80 -18.48 1.74
C PHE A 162 -24.72 -17.37 1.78
N GLY A 163 -23.96 -17.28 2.86
CA GLY A 163 -22.86 -16.33 3.03
C GLY A 163 -21.62 -16.76 2.26
N ASN A 164 -20.83 -15.78 1.78
CA ASN A 164 -19.52 -16.01 1.15
C ASN A 164 -18.47 -16.37 2.22
N HIS A 165 -18.60 -17.51 2.88
CA HIS A 165 -17.57 -18.04 3.76
C HIS A 165 -16.93 -19.27 3.12
N PRO A 166 -15.95 -19.10 2.21
CA PRO A 166 -15.19 -20.24 1.72
C PRO A 166 -14.45 -20.89 2.90
N PRO A 167 -14.38 -22.23 2.98
CA PRO A 167 -13.65 -22.91 4.04
C PRO A 167 -12.16 -22.53 4.00
N ASN A 168 -11.47 -22.58 5.14
CA ASN A 168 -10.04 -22.23 5.27
C ASN A 168 -9.13 -22.97 4.26
N SER A 169 -9.53 -24.17 3.79
CA SER A 169 -8.85 -24.91 2.72
C SER A 169 -8.79 -24.19 1.37
N THR A 170 -9.66 -23.21 1.16
CA THR A 170 -9.75 -22.38 -0.05
C THR A 170 -8.68 -21.29 -0.09
N LEU A 171 -8.15 -20.88 1.08
CA LEU A 171 -7.07 -19.90 1.20
C LEU A 171 -5.68 -20.54 1.04
N LEU A 172 -5.55 -21.86 1.24
CA LEU A 172 -4.27 -22.56 1.10
C LEU A 172 -3.71 -22.49 -0.32
N GLN A 173 -4.57 -22.46 -1.34
CA GLN A 173 -4.18 -22.52 -2.74
C GLN A 173 -3.54 -21.23 -3.27
N PRO A 174 -4.15 -20.03 -3.08
CA PRO A 174 -3.48 -18.78 -3.42
C PRO A 174 -2.21 -18.60 -2.58
N LEU A 175 -2.21 -19.01 -1.30
CA LEU A 175 -1.03 -18.95 -0.44
C LEU A 175 0.14 -19.78 -1.00
N ILE A 176 -0.09 -21.04 -1.41
CA ILE A 176 0.95 -21.89 -2.04
C ILE A 176 1.44 -21.27 -3.34
N THR A 177 0.54 -20.72 -4.15
CA THR A 177 0.88 -20.08 -5.43
C THR A 177 1.80 -18.88 -5.21
N ILE A 178 1.48 -18.02 -4.23
CA ILE A 178 2.27 -16.85 -3.85
C ILE A 178 3.62 -17.28 -3.26
N LEU A 179 3.64 -18.25 -2.35
CA LEU A 179 4.88 -18.74 -1.73
C LEU A 179 5.86 -19.31 -2.76
N VAL A 180 5.37 -20.07 -3.75
CA VAL A 180 6.22 -20.60 -4.82
C VAL A 180 6.70 -19.49 -5.76
N ALA A 181 5.85 -18.52 -6.08
CA ALA A 181 6.25 -17.36 -6.89
C ALA A 181 7.34 -16.53 -6.19
N VAL A 182 7.19 -16.25 -4.89
CA VAL A 182 8.18 -15.53 -4.07
C VAL A 182 9.47 -16.35 -3.95
N ALA A 183 9.38 -17.66 -3.69
CA ALA A 183 10.57 -18.51 -3.57
C ALA A 183 11.38 -18.59 -4.87
N LEU A 184 10.73 -18.60 -6.04
CA LEU A 184 11.42 -18.56 -7.33
C LEU A 184 11.96 -17.17 -7.66
N PHE A 185 11.22 -16.12 -7.31
CA PHE A 185 11.68 -14.76 -7.53
C PHE A 185 12.93 -14.45 -6.72
N VAL A 186 12.93 -14.79 -5.42
CA VAL A 186 14.08 -14.53 -4.51
C VAL A 186 15.19 -15.58 -4.67
N GLY A 187 14.87 -16.83 -4.97
CA GLY A 187 15.83 -17.93 -4.99
C GLY A 187 16.69 -18.04 -6.26
N VAL A 188 16.34 -17.36 -7.35
CA VAL A 188 16.99 -17.53 -8.67
C VAL A 188 17.92 -16.35 -9.06
N GLY A 189 17.89 -15.22 -8.35
CA GLY A 189 18.89 -14.14 -8.47
C GLY A 189 19.22 -13.70 -9.91
N ASP A 190 20.50 -13.46 -10.20
CA ASP A 190 21.02 -12.97 -11.49
C ASP A 190 20.77 -13.89 -12.71
N ALA A 191 20.22 -15.09 -12.51
CA ALA A 191 19.95 -16.05 -13.60
C ALA A 191 18.73 -15.69 -14.47
N TRP A 192 18.02 -14.60 -14.17
CA TRP A 192 16.89 -14.11 -14.98
C TRP A 192 17.30 -13.35 -16.26
N HIS A 193 18.59 -13.07 -16.44
CA HIS A 193 19.11 -12.44 -17.65
C HIS A 193 19.21 -13.43 -18.81
N ILE A 194 18.41 -13.24 -19.85
CA ILE A 194 18.56 -13.98 -21.11
C ILE A 194 19.31 -13.09 -22.11
N SER A 195 20.59 -13.38 -22.33
CA SER A 195 21.40 -12.78 -23.39
C SER A 195 21.04 -13.38 -24.75
N VAL A 196 19.97 -12.90 -25.37
CA VAL A 196 19.67 -13.24 -26.77
C VAL A 196 20.34 -12.21 -27.67
N SER A 197 21.34 -12.64 -28.43
CA SER A 197 21.90 -11.89 -29.56
C SER A 197 20.86 -11.83 -30.68
N LEU A 198 19.94 -10.86 -30.60
CA LEU A 198 19.01 -10.57 -31.68
C LEU A 198 19.74 -9.83 -32.81
N PRO A 199 19.43 -10.11 -34.09
CA PRO A 199 20.00 -9.36 -35.20
C PRO A 199 19.63 -7.88 -35.08
N ASP A 200 20.68 -7.06 -35.15
CA ASP A 200 20.73 -5.63 -34.85
C ASP A 200 19.76 -4.81 -35.73
N PRO A 201 18.69 -4.22 -35.18
CA PRO A 201 17.89 -3.25 -35.91
C PRO A 201 18.54 -1.86 -35.78
N GLY A 202 19.77 -1.68 -36.25
CA GLY A 202 20.35 -0.39 -36.64
C GLY A 202 20.23 0.80 -35.68
N PHE A 203 20.06 0.60 -34.37
CA PHE A 203 20.13 1.64 -33.35
C PHE A 203 21.38 1.41 -32.51
N GLY A 204 22.55 1.63 -33.12
CA GLY A 204 23.83 1.49 -32.46
C GLY A 204 24.06 2.63 -31.46
N THR A 205 23.90 2.33 -30.17
CA THR A 205 24.55 3.08 -29.09
C THR A 205 25.97 2.54 -28.92
N THR A 206 26.92 3.12 -29.63
CA THR A 206 28.31 3.14 -29.18
C THR A 206 28.47 4.34 -28.24
N ALA A 207 28.19 4.13 -26.96
CA ALA A 207 28.68 5.01 -25.91
C ALA A 207 30.02 4.43 -25.46
N ASP A 208 31.10 4.97 -26.02
CA ASP A 208 32.40 4.93 -25.37
C ASP A 208 32.27 5.57 -23.98
N GLY A 209 32.97 4.98 -23.00
CA GLY A 209 32.85 5.28 -21.57
C GLY A 209 33.12 6.74 -21.18
N ASP A 210 32.70 7.03 -19.94
CA ASP A 210 32.73 8.29 -19.17
C ASP A 210 31.59 9.29 -19.42
N SER A 211 30.48 9.12 -18.68
CA SER A 211 30.04 10.07 -17.62
C SER A 211 28.63 9.70 -17.12
N ASP A 212 28.50 9.34 -15.84
CA ASP A 212 27.20 9.30 -15.16
C ASP A 212 26.56 10.69 -15.13
N GLY A 213 25.43 10.84 -15.84
CA GLY A 213 24.58 12.03 -15.78
C GLY A 213 24.43 12.82 -17.09
N SER A 214 23.50 13.78 -17.06
CA SER A 214 23.31 14.79 -18.13
C SER A 214 24.59 15.60 -18.34
N LYS A 215 24.97 15.88 -19.59
CA LYS A 215 26.15 16.72 -19.89
C LYS A 215 25.86 18.22 -19.67
N ARG A 216 24.59 18.60 -19.78
CA ARG A 216 24.10 19.96 -19.46
C ARG A 216 23.83 20.12 -17.97
N SER A 217 24.16 21.29 -17.43
CA SER A 217 23.85 21.69 -16.06
C SER A 217 22.35 21.86 -15.83
N ALA A 218 21.90 21.84 -14.56
CA ALA A 218 20.51 22.06 -14.21
C ALA A 218 19.98 23.41 -14.72
N GLN A 219 20.81 24.46 -14.66
CA GLN A 219 20.44 25.78 -15.20
C GLN A 219 20.22 25.73 -16.72
N GLU A 220 21.18 25.20 -17.49
CA GLU A 220 21.06 25.14 -18.96
C GLU A 220 19.84 24.34 -19.42
N ARG A 221 19.49 23.29 -18.67
CA ARG A 221 18.30 22.48 -18.96
C ARG A 221 17.02 23.28 -18.74
N VAL A 222 16.89 23.97 -17.60
CA VAL A 222 15.71 24.81 -17.33
C VAL A 222 15.62 25.97 -18.32
N ASP A 223 16.73 26.66 -18.60
CA ASP A 223 16.76 27.75 -19.58
C ASP A 223 16.34 27.25 -20.97
N GLY A 224 16.77 26.05 -21.37
CA GLY A 224 16.33 25.39 -22.60
C GLY A 224 14.82 25.11 -22.62
N MET A 225 14.23 24.70 -21.49
CA MET A 225 12.78 24.52 -21.37
C MET A 225 12.02 25.85 -21.49
N LEU A 226 12.49 26.89 -20.79
CA LEU A 226 11.88 28.23 -20.84
C LEU A 226 11.96 28.84 -22.24
N ALA A 227 13.11 28.69 -22.92
CA ALA A 227 13.27 29.10 -24.30
C ALA A 227 12.29 28.36 -25.23
N LYS A 228 12.11 27.04 -25.03
CA LYS A 228 11.14 26.26 -25.80
C LYS A 228 9.72 26.74 -25.57
N ILE A 229 9.32 27.03 -24.33
CA ILE A 229 8.01 27.59 -23.99
C ILE A 229 7.78 28.92 -24.70
N GLY A 230 8.81 29.76 -24.81
CA GLY A 230 8.75 31.02 -25.56
C GLY A 230 8.49 30.87 -27.06
N THR A 231 8.68 29.67 -27.65
CA THR A 231 8.35 29.38 -29.05
C THR A 231 6.91 28.91 -29.26
N LEU A 232 6.18 28.64 -28.17
CA LEU A 232 4.79 28.20 -28.21
C LEU A 232 3.84 29.40 -28.19
N GLU A 233 2.53 29.12 -28.15
CA GLU A 233 1.50 30.15 -28.05
C GLU A 233 1.73 31.09 -26.86
N PRO A 234 1.39 32.40 -26.95
CA PRO A 234 1.68 33.37 -25.89
C PRO A 234 1.16 33.01 -24.50
N SER A 235 0.09 32.22 -24.40
CA SER A 235 -0.46 31.76 -23.12
C SER A 235 0.40 30.69 -22.45
N ALA A 236 1.28 29.98 -23.17
CA ALA A 236 2.11 28.91 -22.65
C ALA A 236 2.99 29.36 -21.46
N ALA A 237 3.56 30.56 -21.55
CA ALA A 237 4.44 31.13 -20.52
C ALA A 237 3.76 31.39 -19.16
N THR A 238 2.42 31.39 -19.12
CA THR A 238 1.64 31.63 -17.90
C THR A 238 0.82 30.42 -17.44
N ASN A 239 0.88 29.32 -18.19
CA ASN A 239 0.09 28.11 -17.94
C ASN A 239 1.00 26.87 -17.76
N ILE A 240 2.15 27.01 -17.11
CA ILE A 240 3.07 25.89 -16.89
C ILE A 240 2.54 25.05 -15.73
N LEU A 241 2.29 23.76 -15.95
CA LEU A 241 1.88 22.82 -14.90
C LEU A 241 3.09 22.25 -14.17
N SER A 242 4.10 21.83 -14.92
CA SER A 242 5.33 21.30 -14.35
C SER A 242 6.50 21.38 -15.33
N LEU A 243 7.69 21.60 -14.81
CA LEU A 243 8.95 21.33 -15.51
C LEU A 243 9.66 20.17 -14.81
N SER A 244 10.30 19.28 -15.55
CA SER A 244 11.02 18.16 -14.96
C SER A 244 12.34 17.91 -15.66
N LEU A 245 13.40 17.86 -14.86
CA LEU A 245 14.73 17.39 -15.24
C LEU A 245 14.80 15.92 -14.88
N GLY A 246 14.73 15.02 -15.86
CA GLY A 246 14.89 13.58 -15.66
C GLY A 246 16.35 13.13 -15.70
N SER A 247 16.57 11.85 -15.45
CA SER A 247 17.88 11.21 -15.59
C SER A 247 18.38 11.28 -17.04
N TYR A 248 19.70 11.25 -17.22
CA TYR A 248 20.36 11.22 -18.54
C TYR A 248 19.92 12.32 -19.53
N GLY A 249 19.58 13.50 -19.01
CA GLY A 249 19.25 14.67 -19.82
C GLY A 249 17.88 14.64 -20.50
N SER A 250 16.97 13.75 -20.05
CA SER A 250 15.58 13.75 -20.49
C SER A 250 14.79 14.85 -19.78
N ASP A 251 14.38 15.91 -20.48
CA ASP A 251 13.58 16.99 -19.88
C ASP A 251 12.11 16.89 -20.28
N ASN A 252 11.20 17.31 -19.42
CA ASN A 252 9.76 17.32 -19.71
C ASN A 252 9.11 18.64 -19.31
N ILE A 253 8.34 19.20 -20.23
CA ILE A 253 7.48 20.36 -20.02
C ILE A 253 6.04 19.88 -20.03
N SER A 254 5.26 20.25 -19.03
CA SER A 254 3.81 20.09 -19.03
C SER A 254 3.14 21.46 -18.91
N LEU A 255 2.21 21.74 -19.83
CA LEU A 255 1.47 23.00 -19.90
C LEU A 255 -0.04 22.73 -19.87
N LEU A 256 -0.82 23.67 -19.34
CA LEU A 256 -2.27 23.67 -19.47
C LEU A 256 -2.68 24.46 -20.71
N ASP A 257 -3.43 23.83 -21.61
CA ASP A 257 -4.12 24.54 -22.68
C ASP A 257 -5.39 25.18 -22.11
N SER A 258 -5.37 26.51 -21.96
CA SER A 258 -6.50 27.27 -21.40
C SER A 258 -7.77 27.23 -22.27
N GLN A 259 -7.67 26.87 -23.54
CA GLN A 259 -8.83 26.82 -24.45
C GLN A 259 -9.55 25.47 -24.37
N THR A 260 -8.80 24.39 -24.28
CA THR A 260 -9.34 23.02 -24.30
C THR A 260 -9.44 22.39 -22.92
N GLY A 261 -8.66 22.87 -21.95
CA GLY A 261 -8.50 22.25 -20.64
C GLY A 261 -7.64 20.99 -20.66
N GLU A 262 -6.92 20.73 -21.75
CA GLU A 262 -6.01 19.59 -21.90
C GLU A 262 -4.59 19.95 -21.41
N SER A 263 -3.81 18.94 -21.02
CA SER A 263 -2.37 19.11 -20.81
C SER A 263 -1.62 18.91 -22.13
N ILE A 264 -0.66 19.79 -22.42
CA ILE A 264 0.30 19.65 -23.50
C ILE A 264 1.64 19.25 -22.90
N ASN A 265 2.15 18.07 -23.28
CA ASN A 265 3.45 17.58 -22.82
C ASN A 265 4.47 17.59 -23.96
N LEU A 266 5.66 18.13 -23.69
CA LEU A 266 6.81 18.11 -24.58
C LEU A 266 8.00 17.51 -23.84
N ASN A 267 8.65 16.54 -24.47
CA ASN A 267 9.86 15.94 -23.95
C ASN A 267 11.08 16.37 -24.77
N TYR A 268 12.22 16.54 -24.12
CA TYR A 268 13.51 16.72 -24.75
C TYR A 268 14.37 15.50 -24.44
N SER A 269 15.14 15.03 -25.42
CA SER A 269 16.15 14.01 -25.18
C SER A 269 17.52 14.55 -25.54
N GLU A 270 18.44 14.55 -24.58
CA GLU A 270 19.84 14.93 -24.83
C GLU A 270 20.51 13.98 -25.84
N SER A 271 20.11 12.71 -25.87
CA SER A 271 20.64 11.73 -26.82
C SER A 271 20.31 12.07 -28.29
N SER A 272 19.12 12.62 -28.55
CA SER A 272 18.72 13.08 -29.88
C SER A 272 19.01 14.56 -30.12
N GLY A 273 19.31 15.31 -29.06
CA GLY A 273 19.50 16.76 -29.10
C GLY A 273 18.22 17.57 -29.38
N ASP A 274 17.05 16.93 -29.37
CA ASP A 274 15.83 17.45 -29.97
C ASP A 274 14.61 17.34 -29.05
N TRP A 275 13.64 18.24 -29.29
CA TRP A 275 12.31 18.20 -28.70
C TRP A 275 11.41 17.21 -29.45
N GLY A 276 10.82 16.28 -28.72
CA GLY A 276 9.78 15.40 -29.23
C GLY A 276 8.51 16.16 -29.62
N ARG A 277 7.61 15.45 -30.32
CA ARG A 277 6.31 16.00 -30.71
C ARG A 277 5.47 16.29 -29.48
N ALA A 278 4.80 17.44 -29.49
CA ALA A 278 3.83 17.76 -28.46
C ALA A 278 2.72 16.70 -28.41
N SER A 279 2.47 16.16 -27.22
CA SER A 279 1.39 15.23 -26.94
C SER A 279 0.31 15.94 -26.12
N ARG A 280 -0.95 15.61 -26.40
CA ARG A 280 -2.11 16.19 -25.71
C ARG A 280 -2.87 15.09 -24.98
N SER A 281 -3.32 15.40 -23.78
CA SER A 281 -4.11 14.47 -22.98
C SER A 281 -5.08 15.23 -22.07
N THR A 282 -6.22 14.62 -21.78
CA THR A 282 -7.15 15.12 -20.78
C THR A 282 -6.46 15.18 -19.41
N THR A 283 -6.64 16.29 -18.69
CA THR A 283 -6.08 16.46 -17.34
C THR A 283 -7.15 16.99 -16.38
N PRO A 284 -7.16 16.57 -15.10
CA PRO A 284 -8.01 17.18 -14.08
C PRO A 284 -7.43 18.51 -13.56
N LEU A 285 -6.15 18.81 -13.84
CA LEU A 285 -5.46 19.99 -13.32
C LEU A 285 -6.02 21.28 -13.96
N ARG A 286 -6.08 22.36 -13.18
CA ARG A 286 -6.65 23.65 -13.58
C ARG A 286 -5.65 24.78 -13.33
N SER A 287 -6.05 26.01 -13.62
CA SER A 287 -5.20 27.20 -13.50
C SER A 287 -4.61 27.41 -12.10
N GLY A 288 -5.25 26.92 -11.03
CA GLY A 288 -4.66 26.94 -9.68
C GLY A 288 -3.36 26.12 -9.57
N ARG A 289 -3.14 25.17 -10.46
CA ARG A 289 -1.90 24.36 -10.53
C ARG A 289 -0.82 24.99 -11.39
N THR A 290 -1.12 26.04 -12.16
CA THR A 290 -0.17 26.59 -13.11
C THR A 290 0.74 27.64 -12.46
N PHE A 291 1.91 27.84 -13.06
CA PHE A 291 2.83 28.92 -12.73
C PHE A 291 3.40 29.56 -13.99
N ARG A 292 4.14 30.64 -13.81
CA ARG A 292 4.70 31.46 -14.89
C ARG A 292 6.19 31.26 -15.03
N THR A 293 6.72 31.50 -16.22
CA THR A 293 8.17 31.56 -16.45
C THR A 293 8.85 32.56 -15.50
N ASP A 294 8.19 33.69 -15.24
CA ASP A 294 8.71 34.76 -14.36
C ASP A 294 8.82 34.34 -12.89
N ASP A 295 8.03 33.35 -12.46
CA ASP A 295 8.06 32.86 -11.08
C ASP A 295 9.36 32.11 -10.77
N ILE A 296 10.03 31.58 -11.80
CA ILE A 296 11.23 30.73 -11.68
C ILE A 296 12.46 31.27 -12.42
N SER A 297 12.31 32.31 -13.25
CA SER A 297 13.42 32.86 -14.06
C SER A 297 14.55 33.48 -13.22
N ARG A 298 14.29 33.78 -11.95
CA ARG A 298 15.29 34.33 -11.01
C ARG A 298 16.01 33.25 -10.21
N MET A 299 15.59 32.00 -10.31
CA MET A 299 16.20 30.89 -9.58
C MET A 299 17.51 30.47 -10.25
N SER A 300 18.51 30.15 -9.43
CA SER A 300 19.76 29.53 -9.90
C SER A 300 19.69 28.03 -9.63
N PHE A 301 19.22 27.25 -10.59
CA PHE A 301 18.95 25.82 -10.40
C PHE A 301 20.22 25.01 -10.13
N THR A 302 21.36 25.37 -10.73
CA THR A 302 22.65 24.74 -10.40
C THR A 302 23.03 25.00 -8.94
N THR A 303 22.93 26.25 -8.47
CA THR A 303 23.22 26.60 -7.08
C THR A 303 22.27 25.89 -6.10
N ILE A 304 20.98 25.80 -6.47
CA ILE A 304 19.98 25.08 -5.68
C ILE A 304 20.33 23.59 -5.55
N VAL A 305 20.70 22.94 -6.65
CA VAL A 305 21.14 21.53 -6.63
C VAL A 305 22.38 21.37 -5.73
N ASP A 306 23.35 22.27 -5.80
CA ASP A 306 24.55 22.21 -4.95
C ASP A 306 24.22 22.39 -3.46
N GLN A 307 23.31 23.32 -3.13
CA GLN A 307 22.82 23.50 -1.76
C GLN A 307 22.03 22.28 -1.26
N MET A 308 21.20 21.69 -2.12
CA MET A 308 20.49 20.45 -1.82
C MET A 308 21.46 19.31 -1.51
N LYS A 309 22.49 19.11 -2.34
CA LYS A 309 23.55 18.12 -2.08
C LYS A 309 24.26 18.36 -0.76
N ALA A 310 24.58 19.61 -0.45
CA ALA A 310 25.26 19.99 0.79
C ALA A 310 24.40 19.72 2.04
N ALA A 311 23.07 19.81 1.92
CA ALA A 311 22.15 19.50 3.01
C ALA A 311 22.00 17.99 3.27
N LEU A 312 22.30 17.15 2.28
CA LEU A 312 22.15 15.69 2.36
C LEU A 312 23.40 14.99 2.94
N PRO A 313 23.22 13.79 3.55
CA PRO A 313 24.34 12.92 3.91
C PRO A 313 25.20 12.57 2.70
N GLU A 314 26.52 12.42 2.89
CA GLU A 314 27.49 12.18 1.80
C GLU A 314 27.15 10.98 0.92
N ASN A 315 26.60 9.93 1.51
CA ASN A 315 26.26 8.71 0.80
C ASN A 315 25.07 8.86 -0.15
N VAL A 316 24.24 9.91 -0.06
CA VAL A 316 23.00 10.09 -0.86
C VAL A 316 22.99 11.41 -1.64
N ARG A 317 24.11 11.79 -2.26
CA ARG A 317 24.26 13.08 -2.98
C ARG A 317 24.22 12.98 -4.50
N ALA A 318 24.03 11.79 -5.06
CA ALA A 318 23.95 11.61 -6.50
C ALA A 318 22.62 12.18 -7.01
N PHE A 319 22.68 13.26 -7.80
CA PHE A 319 21.49 13.93 -8.32
C PHE A 319 20.87 13.09 -9.44
N GLU A 320 19.60 12.75 -9.30
CA GLU A 320 18.86 11.96 -10.29
C GLU A 320 17.96 12.85 -11.15
N SER A 321 17.07 13.59 -10.48
CA SER A 321 16.02 14.33 -11.14
C SER A 321 15.56 15.53 -10.32
N MET A 322 14.83 16.44 -10.96
CA MET A 322 14.17 17.56 -10.29
C MET A 322 12.83 17.86 -10.96
N THR A 323 11.79 18.07 -10.16
CA THR A 323 10.47 18.52 -10.63
C THR A 323 10.14 19.89 -10.04
N ILE A 324 9.74 20.82 -10.90
CA ILE A 324 9.30 22.17 -10.53
C ILE A 324 7.79 22.25 -10.79
N ALA A 325 6.99 22.34 -9.72
CA ALA A 325 5.54 22.32 -9.81
C ALA A 325 4.87 22.91 -8.55
N ARG A 326 3.55 23.13 -8.61
CA ARG A 326 2.71 23.34 -7.43
C ARG A 326 2.17 22.00 -6.93
N SER A 327 2.31 21.74 -5.63
CA SER A 327 1.84 20.49 -5.01
C SER A 327 0.32 20.40 -4.89
N GLU A 328 -0.36 21.54 -4.72
CA GLU A 328 -1.82 21.70 -4.70
C GLU A 328 -2.24 23.01 -5.40
N ASP A 329 -3.54 23.20 -5.60
CA ASP A 329 -4.08 24.44 -6.17
C ASP A 329 -3.66 25.64 -5.30
N ASP A 330 -3.15 26.68 -5.94
CA ASP A 330 -2.68 27.93 -5.34
C ASP A 330 -1.53 27.79 -4.33
N GLN A 331 -0.94 26.59 -4.16
CA GLN A 331 0.25 26.38 -3.32
C GLN A 331 1.51 26.92 -4.00
N PRO A 332 2.53 27.36 -3.23
CA PRO A 332 3.79 27.85 -3.79
C PRO A 332 4.43 26.88 -4.80
N VAL A 333 5.12 27.44 -5.79
CA VAL A 333 5.94 26.64 -6.71
C VAL A 333 7.17 26.16 -5.96
N LEU A 334 7.43 24.86 -6.01
CA LEU A 334 8.59 24.23 -5.38
C LEU A 334 9.39 23.45 -6.41
N ALA A 335 10.71 23.54 -6.31
CA ALA A 335 11.64 22.66 -6.99
C ALA A 335 11.97 21.49 -6.05
N THR A 336 11.53 20.28 -6.39
CA THR A 336 11.81 19.07 -5.62
C THR A 336 12.90 18.28 -6.34
N GLY A 337 14.09 18.21 -5.75
CA GLY A 337 15.19 17.38 -6.24
C GLY A 337 15.16 16.00 -5.61
N THR A 338 15.46 14.98 -6.41
CA THR A 338 15.60 13.58 -5.99
C THR A 338 17.05 13.15 -6.15
N PHE A 339 17.56 12.50 -5.11
CA PHE A 339 18.94 12.08 -4.98
C PHE A 339 18.98 10.60 -4.57
N HIS A 340 19.97 9.88 -5.06
CA HIS A 340 20.21 8.48 -4.72
C HIS A 340 21.60 8.29 -4.12
N GLU A 341 21.88 7.05 -3.72
CA GLU A 341 23.18 6.69 -3.20
C GLU A 341 24.30 6.88 -4.23
N VAL A 342 25.47 7.29 -3.76
CA VAL A 342 26.66 7.46 -4.62
C VAL A 342 27.28 6.11 -4.99
N ASP A 343 27.00 5.08 -4.20
CA ASP A 343 27.49 3.72 -4.39
C ASP A 343 26.41 2.87 -5.07
N GLU A 344 26.69 2.36 -6.27
CA GLU A 344 25.76 1.55 -7.07
C GLU A 344 25.46 0.18 -6.44
N ASP A 345 26.34 -0.31 -5.55
CA ASP A 345 26.20 -1.61 -4.87
C ASP A 345 25.40 -1.50 -3.55
N ALA A 346 25.02 -0.27 -3.16
CA ALA A 346 24.33 0.02 -1.92
C ALA A 346 22.79 -0.06 -2.08
N PRO A 347 22.04 -0.31 -0.99
CA PRO A 347 20.59 -0.50 -1.08
C PRO A 347 19.89 0.79 -1.50
N ASN A 348 19.42 0.91 -2.76
CA ASN A 348 18.62 2.02 -3.36
C ASN A 348 17.93 2.99 -2.37
N GLN A 349 18.69 3.81 -1.64
CA GLN A 349 18.13 4.84 -0.78
C GLN A 349 17.93 6.08 -1.63
N THR A 350 16.73 6.62 -1.56
CA THR A 350 16.35 7.83 -2.25
C THR A 350 16.05 8.92 -1.23
N ALA A 351 16.65 10.09 -1.41
CA ALA A 351 16.36 11.28 -0.66
C ALA A 351 15.70 12.32 -1.58
N SER A 352 14.67 13.00 -1.07
CA SER A 352 14.02 14.10 -1.78
C SER A 352 14.13 15.37 -0.94
N ILE A 353 14.44 16.48 -1.59
CA ILE A 353 14.61 17.77 -0.93
C ILE A 353 14.02 18.90 -1.78
N GLN A 354 13.34 19.84 -1.12
CA GLN A 354 12.61 20.93 -1.75
C GLN A 354 13.41 22.23 -1.70
N ALA A 355 13.21 23.07 -2.71
CA ALA A 355 13.59 24.48 -2.70
C ALA A 355 12.41 25.34 -3.15
N ASN A 356 12.30 26.53 -2.57
CA ASN A 356 11.29 27.51 -2.97
C ASN A 356 11.82 28.44 -4.08
N THR A 357 10.95 29.31 -4.60
CA THR A 357 11.30 30.27 -5.65
C THR A 357 12.30 31.35 -5.22
N ASP A 358 12.53 31.52 -3.92
CA ASP A 358 13.55 32.41 -3.37
C ASP A 358 14.94 31.74 -3.30
N GLY A 359 15.03 30.45 -3.66
CA GLY A 359 16.26 29.66 -3.59
C GLY A 359 16.57 29.15 -2.18
N ALA A 360 15.67 29.30 -1.21
CA ALA A 360 15.82 28.64 0.08
C ALA A 360 15.61 27.13 -0.09
N VAL A 361 16.46 26.33 0.55
CA VAL A 361 16.40 24.86 0.54
C VAL A 361 15.80 24.38 1.88
N ALA A 362 14.89 23.42 1.81
CA ALA A 362 14.27 22.82 2.97
C ALA A 362 15.27 22.02 3.81
N THR A 363 15.08 22.00 5.12
CA THR A 363 15.98 21.30 6.03
C THR A 363 15.87 19.78 5.88
N TRP A 364 16.98 19.12 5.57
CA TRP A 364 17.12 17.69 5.74
C TRP A 364 17.48 17.37 7.20
N TYR A 365 16.79 16.39 7.80
CA TYR A 365 17.02 15.99 9.18
C TYR A 365 16.62 14.53 9.40
N GLN A 366 17.13 13.93 10.49
CA GLN A 366 16.74 12.59 10.92
C GLN A 366 15.60 12.70 11.94
N PRO A 367 14.37 12.22 11.64
CA PRO A 367 13.25 12.37 12.58
C PRO A 367 13.47 11.69 13.94
N GLY A 368 14.23 10.59 13.97
CA GLY A 368 14.62 9.90 15.21
C GLY A 368 15.45 10.76 16.19
N ASP A 369 16.01 11.88 15.72
CA ASP A 369 16.53 12.93 16.61
C ASP A 369 15.39 13.82 17.10
N PHE A 370 14.90 13.49 18.29
CA PHE A 370 13.82 14.23 18.93
C PHE A 370 14.19 15.68 19.27
N GLU A 371 15.45 16.03 19.49
CA GLU A 371 15.78 17.45 19.75
C GLU A 371 15.61 18.30 18.49
N THR A 372 16.11 17.81 17.37
CA THR A 372 15.94 18.45 16.06
C THR A 372 14.46 18.51 15.68
N SER A 373 13.73 17.40 15.82
CA SER A 373 12.29 17.35 15.49
C SER A 373 11.45 18.32 16.33
N PHE A 374 11.71 18.45 17.65
CA PHE A 374 11.01 19.42 18.49
C PHE A 374 11.38 20.88 18.15
N THR A 375 12.61 21.12 17.69
CA THR A 375 13.04 22.45 17.24
C THR A 375 12.30 22.84 15.97
N LEU A 376 12.29 21.96 14.96
CA LEU A 376 11.56 22.16 13.71
C LEU A 376 10.05 22.29 13.93
N ALA A 377 9.46 21.49 14.82
CA ALA A 377 8.04 21.62 15.19
C ALA A 377 7.73 23.02 15.75
N ARG A 378 8.59 23.56 16.63
CA ARG A 378 8.43 24.91 17.18
C ARG A 378 8.57 25.98 16.10
N GLU A 379 9.53 25.84 15.21
CA GLU A 379 9.74 26.75 14.08
C GLU A 379 8.54 26.75 13.12
N ALA A 380 8.01 25.57 12.79
CA ALA A 380 6.82 25.43 11.96
C ALA A 380 5.57 26.02 12.61
N MET A 381 5.36 25.78 13.91
CA MET A 381 4.26 26.42 14.65
C MET A 381 4.39 27.95 14.65
N ASN A 382 5.60 28.48 14.87
CA ASN A 382 5.84 29.92 14.82
C ASN A 382 5.61 30.49 13.41
N LEU A 383 6.07 29.80 12.37
CA LEU A 383 5.87 30.19 10.97
C LEU A 383 4.39 30.37 10.63
N PHE A 384 3.53 29.48 11.13
CA PHE A 384 2.08 29.53 10.92
C PHE A 384 1.31 30.31 12.00
N GLY A 385 1.99 30.96 12.93
CA GLY A 385 1.37 31.75 13.99
C GLY A 385 0.58 30.92 15.02
N ILE A 386 0.90 29.63 15.16
CA ILE A 386 0.24 28.70 16.07
C ILE A 386 0.84 28.84 17.48
N PRO A 387 0.03 29.16 18.51
CA PRO A 387 0.54 29.42 19.85
C PRO A 387 0.97 28.13 20.57
N ILE A 388 2.26 28.02 20.91
CA ILE A 388 2.82 26.85 21.61
C ILE A 388 2.35 26.69 23.07
N GLY A 389 1.82 27.75 23.68
CA GLY A 389 1.41 27.79 25.09
C GLY A 389 -0.09 27.55 25.32
N GLN A 390 -0.88 27.37 24.27
CA GLN A 390 -2.31 27.08 24.40
C GLN A 390 -2.56 25.57 24.30
N PRO A 391 -3.54 25.02 25.03
CA PRO A 391 -3.89 23.61 24.99
C PRO A 391 -4.70 23.27 23.73
N ILE A 392 -4.05 23.36 22.56
CA ILE A 392 -4.65 23.16 21.24
C ILE A 392 -4.11 21.92 20.53
N VAL A 393 -3.01 21.34 21.00
CA VAL A 393 -2.38 20.18 20.36
C VAL A 393 -3.16 18.93 20.73
N ASN A 394 -3.67 18.27 19.70
CA ASN A 394 -4.46 17.06 19.78
C ASN A 394 -3.59 15.81 19.66
N ARG A 395 -2.60 15.91 18.78
CA ARG A 395 -1.62 14.89 18.49
C ARG A 395 -0.31 15.55 18.14
N PHE A 396 0.79 15.08 18.72
CA PHE A 396 2.13 15.38 18.26
C PHE A 396 2.85 14.07 17.99
N GLU A 397 3.24 13.84 16.75
CA GLU A 397 3.86 12.59 16.29
C GLU A 397 5.23 12.89 15.68
N ILE A 398 6.20 12.04 16.00
CA ILE A 398 7.50 11.97 15.34
C ILE A 398 7.68 10.54 14.85
N ARG A 399 7.91 10.40 13.56
CA ARG A 399 8.13 9.10 12.93
C ARG A 399 9.43 9.06 12.15
N GLY A 400 10.26 8.05 12.42
CA GLY A 400 11.47 7.74 11.69
C GLY A 400 11.22 7.54 10.18
N ASN A 401 12.23 7.84 9.39
CA ASN A 401 12.23 7.65 7.93
C ASN A 401 12.94 6.36 7.49
N LEU A 402 13.34 5.50 8.43
CA LEU A 402 14.00 4.24 8.11
C LEU A 402 12.99 3.22 7.55
N PRO A 403 13.44 2.32 6.63
CA PRO A 403 12.59 1.26 6.11
C PRO A 403 11.98 0.42 7.22
N SER A 404 10.70 0.06 7.03
CA SER A 404 9.93 -0.74 8.00
C SER A 404 9.82 -0.13 9.40
N THR A 405 10.01 1.19 9.55
CA THR A 405 9.60 1.90 10.77
C THR A 405 8.11 1.63 11.00
N PRO A 406 7.73 1.11 12.18
CA PRO A 406 6.34 0.79 12.46
C PRO A 406 5.46 2.03 12.36
N THR A 407 4.16 1.78 12.30
CA THR A 407 3.15 2.83 12.28
C THR A 407 2.23 2.60 13.45
N VAL A 408 2.40 3.41 14.50
CA VAL A 408 1.51 3.45 15.66
C VAL A 408 0.11 3.85 15.18
N ARG A 409 0.04 4.80 14.25
CA ARG A 409 -1.22 5.24 13.64
C ARG A 409 -1.02 5.81 12.24
N ALA A 410 -1.96 5.53 11.35
CA ALA A 410 -1.96 6.10 10.00
C ALA A 410 -2.07 7.64 10.05
N GLY A 411 -1.24 8.32 9.27
CA GLY A 411 -1.17 9.77 9.20
C GLY A 411 -0.40 10.23 7.96
N ASP A 412 -0.29 11.54 7.78
CA ASP A 412 0.32 12.16 6.60
C ASP A 412 1.83 11.86 6.48
N ILE A 413 2.47 11.41 7.57
CA ILE A 413 3.89 11.01 7.62
C ILE A 413 4.13 9.49 7.60
N GLN A 414 3.10 8.68 7.34
CA GLN A 414 3.19 7.21 7.29
C GLN A 414 4.20 6.69 6.24
N ASN A 415 4.42 7.41 5.16
CA ASN A 415 5.31 6.93 4.09
C ASN A 415 6.66 7.66 4.09
N SER A 416 6.69 8.91 4.54
CA SER A 416 7.88 9.77 4.53
C SER A 416 8.65 9.81 5.85
N GLY A 417 8.00 9.48 6.97
CA GLY A 417 8.46 9.92 8.28
C GLY A 417 8.38 11.45 8.44
N GLY A 418 8.92 11.95 9.54
CA GLY A 418 8.97 13.38 9.87
C GLY A 418 8.20 13.70 11.15
N LEU A 419 7.66 14.92 11.21
CA LEU A 419 6.82 15.40 12.31
C LEU A 419 5.41 15.74 11.82
N LEU A 420 4.44 15.50 12.70
CA LEU A 420 3.04 15.83 12.49
C LEU A 420 2.46 16.44 13.78
N ILE A 421 1.74 17.55 13.64
CA ILE A 421 1.04 18.23 14.73
C ILE A 421 -0.43 18.38 14.33
N ASP A 422 -1.32 17.59 14.92
CA ASP A 422 -2.76 17.85 14.81
C ASP A 422 -3.14 18.84 15.89
N PHE A 423 -3.87 19.90 15.53
CA PHE A 423 -4.35 20.88 16.49
C PHE A 423 -5.74 21.39 16.16
N THR A 424 -6.48 21.77 17.20
CA THR A 424 -7.77 22.44 17.11
C THR A 424 -7.68 23.75 17.86
N ASP A 425 -7.86 24.87 17.16
CA ASP A 425 -8.06 26.16 17.79
C ASP A 425 -9.57 26.50 17.84
N ARG A 426 -9.93 27.74 18.20
CA ARG A 426 -11.34 28.15 18.29
C ARG A 426 -12.07 28.25 16.95
N ASN A 427 -11.35 28.23 15.84
CA ASN A 427 -11.85 28.53 14.50
C ASN A 427 -11.66 27.36 13.53
N VAL A 428 -10.57 26.59 13.67
CA VAL A 428 -10.14 25.58 12.71
C VAL A 428 -9.63 24.31 13.38
N ASP A 429 -9.80 23.22 12.65
CA ASP A 429 -9.09 21.96 12.84
C ASP A 429 -8.03 21.89 11.74
N ALA A 430 -6.76 21.78 12.12
CA ALA A 430 -5.67 21.82 11.16
C ALA A 430 -4.51 20.93 11.59
N ARG A 431 -3.61 20.68 10.63
CA ARG A 431 -2.40 19.89 10.85
C ARG A 431 -1.19 20.64 10.34
N VAL A 432 -0.09 20.51 11.05
CA VAL A 432 1.24 20.87 10.56
C VAL A 432 1.99 19.60 10.23
N VAL A 433 2.49 19.48 9.00
CA VAL A 433 3.25 18.30 8.54
C VAL A 433 4.59 18.77 8.00
N GLN A 434 5.68 18.08 8.38
CA GLN A 434 7.00 18.34 7.83
C GLN A 434 7.81 17.05 7.74
N ALA A 435 7.99 16.55 6.51
CA ALA A 435 8.91 15.46 6.20
C ALA A 435 10.37 15.95 6.09
N PRO A 436 11.38 15.07 6.25
CA PRO A 436 12.76 15.39 5.92
C PRO A 436 12.90 15.97 4.51
N GLY A 437 13.62 17.08 4.38
CA GLY A 437 13.83 17.74 3.09
C GLY A 437 12.59 18.43 2.53
N SER A 438 11.49 18.55 3.28
CA SER A 438 10.29 19.27 2.85
C SER A 438 10.05 20.52 3.69
N PHE A 439 9.46 21.55 3.08
CA PHE A 439 8.97 22.70 3.84
C PHE A 439 7.78 22.29 4.71
N PRO A 440 7.60 22.90 5.89
CA PRO A 440 6.42 22.65 6.70
C PRO A 440 5.16 23.11 5.94
N GLN A 441 4.09 22.34 6.08
CA GLN A 441 2.79 22.62 5.44
C GLN A 441 1.71 22.74 6.50
N LEU A 442 0.80 23.70 6.32
CA LEU A 442 -0.41 23.84 7.12
C LEU A 442 -1.60 23.31 6.32
N LEU A 443 -2.20 22.23 6.81
CA LEU A 443 -3.35 21.57 6.18
C LEU A 443 -4.60 21.86 7.02
N VAL A 444 -5.49 22.72 6.52
CA VAL A 444 -6.78 22.99 7.19
C VAL A 444 -7.74 21.86 6.86
N THR A 445 -8.13 21.10 7.88
CA THR A 445 -9.01 19.93 7.75
C THR A 445 -10.49 20.28 7.95
N GLY A 446 -10.79 21.37 8.66
CA GLY A 446 -12.16 21.77 8.94
C GLY A 446 -12.26 23.09 9.70
N LYS A 447 -13.50 23.56 9.85
CA LYS A 447 -13.83 24.66 10.76
C LYS A 447 -14.25 24.08 12.09
N ASN A 448 -13.70 24.61 13.17
CA ASN A 448 -14.19 24.32 14.50
C ASN A 448 -15.49 25.11 14.77
N THR A 449 -16.63 24.52 14.41
CA THR A 449 -17.94 25.18 14.51
C THR A 449 -18.47 25.29 15.95
N ASN A 450 -17.94 24.49 16.88
CA ASN A 450 -18.37 24.50 18.27
C ASN A 450 -17.59 25.52 19.12
N GLY A 451 -16.48 26.06 18.60
CA GLY A 451 -15.65 27.08 19.26
C GLY A 451 -14.96 26.61 20.54
N ARG A 452 -14.97 25.30 20.82
CA ARG A 452 -14.41 24.67 22.02
C ARG A 452 -13.13 23.93 21.67
N LEU A 453 -12.19 23.96 22.60
CA LEU A 453 -11.00 23.13 22.53
C LEU A 453 -11.38 21.69 22.93
N PRO A 454 -10.82 20.66 22.27
CA PRO A 454 -11.05 19.29 22.68
C PRO A 454 -10.58 19.03 24.11
N ALA A 455 -11.36 18.23 24.85
CA ALA A 455 -10.97 17.83 26.20
C ALA A 455 -9.77 16.88 26.10
N GLY A 456 -8.68 17.20 26.80
CA GLY A 456 -7.42 16.45 26.74
C GLY A 456 -6.39 17.02 25.76
N SER A 457 -6.69 18.06 24.98
CA SER A 457 -5.66 18.79 24.22
C SER A 457 -4.61 19.39 25.16
N VAL A 458 -3.36 19.36 24.74
CA VAL A 458 -2.21 19.82 25.54
C VAL A 458 -1.54 21.02 24.88
N ALA A 459 -0.81 21.80 25.68
CA ALA A 459 0.05 22.83 25.10
C ALA A 459 1.32 22.16 24.57
N PHE A 460 1.80 22.58 23.40
CA PHE A 460 3.05 22.06 22.83
C PHE A 460 4.24 22.23 23.79
N ARG A 461 4.26 23.33 24.56
CA ARG A 461 5.28 23.60 25.58
C ARG A 461 5.34 22.54 26.69
N ASP A 462 4.22 21.85 26.95
CA ASP A 462 4.13 20.85 28.01
C ASP A 462 4.57 19.46 27.52
N ILE A 463 4.84 19.30 26.22
CA ILE A 463 5.45 18.11 25.62
C ILE A 463 6.98 18.35 25.57
N SER A 464 7.77 17.36 25.99
CA SER A 464 9.22 17.51 26.05
C SER A 464 9.97 16.43 25.27
N SER A 465 11.04 16.83 24.58
CA SER A 465 11.94 15.91 23.88
C SER A 465 12.66 14.98 24.87
N ALA A 466 12.94 15.46 26.09
CA ALA A 466 13.53 14.65 27.15
C ALA A 466 12.60 13.49 27.56
N THR A 467 11.30 13.75 27.72
CA THR A 467 10.31 12.70 27.99
C THR A 467 10.28 11.67 26.86
N PHE A 468 10.26 12.11 25.60
CA PHE A 468 10.28 11.22 24.44
C PHE A 468 11.55 10.36 24.40
N LYS A 469 12.71 10.94 24.73
CA LYS A 469 13.98 10.21 24.84
C LYS A 469 13.91 9.13 25.93
N THR A 470 13.41 9.47 27.12
CA THR A 470 13.24 8.51 28.23
C THR A 470 12.29 7.39 27.86
N VAL A 471 11.14 7.69 27.24
CA VAL A 471 10.16 6.70 26.77
C VAL A 471 10.81 5.74 25.76
N ARG A 472 11.56 6.26 24.79
CA ARG A 472 12.29 5.43 23.82
C ARG A 472 13.31 4.52 24.50
N GLU A 473 14.13 5.06 25.42
CA GLU A 473 15.15 4.28 26.11
C GLU A 473 14.53 3.17 26.99
N ASP A 474 13.41 3.47 27.64
CA ASP A 474 12.65 2.48 28.40
C ASP A 474 12.06 1.37 27.50
N TYR A 475 11.44 1.75 26.38
CA TYR A 475 10.92 0.81 25.39
C TYR A 475 12.01 -0.11 24.85
N MET A 476 13.14 0.47 24.42
CA MET A 476 14.27 -0.30 23.90
C MET A 476 14.79 -1.32 24.92
N ARG A 477 14.89 -0.91 26.19
CA ARG A 477 15.31 -1.80 27.29
C ARG A 477 14.29 -2.92 27.56
N ARG A 478 12.99 -2.66 27.46
CA ARG A 478 11.92 -3.66 27.68
C ARG A 478 11.87 -4.71 26.58
N HIS A 479 12.01 -4.27 25.32
CA HIS A 479 11.83 -5.13 24.15
C HIS A 479 13.14 -5.61 23.53
N GLY A 480 14.28 -5.26 24.13
CA GLY A 480 15.61 -5.64 23.64
C GLY A 480 15.90 -5.08 22.25
N VAL A 481 15.50 -3.83 21.98
CA VAL A 481 15.74 -3.16 20.70
C VAL A 481 17.20 -2.72 20.62
N ASP A 482 17.86 -3.10 19.55
CA ASP A 482 19.26 -2.75 19.31
C ASP A 482 19.46 -1.26 19.02
N ILE A 483 20.66 -0.76 19.29
CA ILE A 483 20.99 0.66 19.12
C ILE A 483 20.87 1.14 17.66
N PHE A 484 21.07 0.25 16.67
CA PHE A 484 20.92 0.59 15.26
C PHE A 484 19.45 0.75 14.82
N ASP A 485 18.50 0.23 15.61
CA ASP A 485 17.06 0.38 15.40
C ASP A 485 16.47 1.60 16.13
N ARG A 486 17.31 2.34 16.88
CA ARG A 486 16.91 3.47 17.73
C ARG A 486 16.10 4.54 17.00
N ASP A 487 16.38 4.76 15.71
CA ASP A 487 15.73 5.80 14.90
C ASP A 487 14.59 5.26 14.03
N ALA A 488 14.36 3.94 14.02
CA ALA A 488 13.18 3.30 13.43
C ALA A 488 12.01 3.30 14.42
N VAL A 489 11.66 4.51 14.89
CA VAL A 489 10.67 4.78 15.93
C VAL A 489 9.48 5.54 15.38
N ASP A 490 8.29 5.18 15.84
CA ASP A 490 7.10 6.02 15.75
C ASP A 490 6.63 6.29 17.17
N ILE A 491 6.62 7.57 17.55
CA ILE A 491 6.24 8.03 18.89
C ILE A 491 5.27 9.20 18.78
N GLN A 492 4.19 9.17 19.55
CA GLN A 492 3.20 10.24 19.55
C GLN A 492 2.63 10.53 20.94
N THR A 493 2.35 11.80 21.21
CA THR A 493 1.45 12.21 22.29
C THR A 493 0.06 12.40 21.70
N SER A 494 -0.99 11.81 22.30
CA SER A 494 -2.38 12.01 21.86
C SER A 494 -3.39 11.88 22.99
N TYR A 495 -4.49 12.64 22.92
CA TYR A 495 -5.62 12.50 23.85
C TYR A 495 -6.71 11.54 23.36
N GLU A 496 -6.68 11.16 22.07
CA GLU A 496 -7.72 10.33 21.48
C GLU A 496 -7.73 8.89 22.04
N TYR A 497 -6.61 8.46 22.63
CA TYR A 497 -6.42 7.14 23.21
C TYR A 497 -6.25 7.23 24.72
N ALA A 498 -7.14 7.98 25.37
CA ALA A 498 -7.22 8.02 26.83
C ALA A 498 -7.37 6.59 27.38
N GLN A 499 -6.45 6.19 28.24
CA GLN A 499 -6.49 4.90 28.93
C GLN A 499 -6.94 5.15 30.36
N ASP A 500 -8.06 4.56 30.76
CA ASP A 500 -8.71 4.67 32.08
C ASP A 500 -8.76 6.11 32.63
N ASP A 501 -7.73 6.48 33.42
CA ASP A 501 -7.60 7.74 34.16
C ASP A 501 -6.76 8.82 33.44
N TYR A 502 -6.14 8.52 32.30
CA TYR A 502 -5.23 9.42 31.59
C TYR A 502 -5.89 10.08 30.38
N GLN A 503 -6.08 11.40 30.42
CA GLN A 503 -6.62 12.15 29.28
C GLN A 503 -5.67 12.24 28.08
N THR A 504 -4.36 12.12 28.30
CA THR A 504 -3.34 12.20 27.25
C THR A 504 -2.25 11.18 27.54
N VAL A 505 -1.89 10.40 26.53
CA VAL A 505 -0.86 9.35 26.63
C VAL A 505 0.22 9.55 25.57
N ILE A 506 1.39 8.99 25.83
CA ILE A 506 2.46 8.81 24.85
C ILE A 506 2.41 7.36 24.38
N MET A 507 2.32 7.16 23.07
CA MET A 507 2.37 5.85 22.42
C MET A 507 3.70 5.74 21.68
N ILE A 508 4.34 4.57 21.74
CA ILE A 508 5.59 4.31 21.03
C ILE A 508 5.58 2.91 20.43
N ALA A 509 6.09 2.77 19.21
CA ALA A 509 6.46 1.50 18.61
C ALA A 509 7.81 1.62 17.90
N MET A 510 8.61 0.56 17.95
CA MET A 510 9.90 0.50 17.24
C MET A 510 10.10 -0.83 16.53
N ARG A 511 10.99 -0.83 15.52
CA ARG A 511 11.53 -2.06 14.94
C ARG A 511 12.30 -2.86 16.02
N PRO A 512 12.33 -4.20 15.97
CA PRO A 512 11.64 -5.11 15.05
C PRO A 512 10.23 -5.53 15.49
N GLN A 513 9.84 -5.23 16.72
CA GLN A 513 8.69 -5.91 17.32
C GLN A 513 7.33 -5.31 16.97
N ALA A 514 7.26 -4.06 16.47
CA ALA A 514 6.02 -3.37 16.11
C ALA A 514 4.92 -3.45 17.19
N ILE A 515 5.33 -3.65 18.45
CA ILE A 515 4.46 -3.63 19.64
C ILE A 515 4.28 -2.18 20.04
N THR A 516 3.05 -1.75 20.28
CA THR A 516 2.75 -0.40 20.77
C THR A 516 2.65 -0.42 22.29
N ASP A 517 3.53 0.33 22.95
CA ASP A 517 3.47 0.57 24.40
C ASP A 517 2.87 1.94 24.70
N TYR A 518 2.32 2.06 25.91
CA TYR A 518 1.63 3.25 26.39
C TYR A 518 2.33 3.82 27.63
N TYR A 519 2.45 5.13 27.66
CA TYR A 519 3.09 5.88 28.72
C TYR A 519 2.22 7.08 29.11
N SER A 520 2.30 7.52 30.36
CA SER A 520 1.72 8.80 30.77
C SER A 520 2.44 9.97 30.06
N ALA A 521 1.84 11.17 30.10
CA ALA A 521 2.48 12.38 29.57
C ALA A 521 3.84 12.71 30.24
N GLN A 522 4.12 12.15 31.42
CA GLN A 522 5.40 12.27 32.13
C GLN A 522 6.40 11.15 31.78
N GLY A 523 6.04 10.22 30.89
CA GLY A 523 6.90 9.11 30.48
C GLY A 523 6.91 7.92 31.44
N VAL A 524 5.87 7.77 32.27
CA VAL A 524 5.72 6.58 33.13
C VAL A 524 4.96 5.51 32.37
N PHE A 525 5.52 4.30 32.27
CA PHE A 525 4.87 3.19 31.58
C PHE A 525 3.50 2.86 32.20
N LEU A 526 2.51 2.64 31.34
CA LEU A 526 1.16 2.23 31.72
C LEU A 526 1.01 0.75 31.39
N GLU A 527 0.85 -0.08 32.42
CA GLU A 527 0.52 -1.50 32.22
C GLU A 527 -0.86 -1.60 31.56
N THR A 528 -0.89 -2.09 30.33
CA THR A 528 -2.11 -2.55 29.66
C THR A 528 -2.58 -3.83 30.35
N GLN A 529 -3.75 -3.80 30.98
CA GLN A 529 -4.40 -5.01 31.52
C GLN A 529 -4.94 -5.93 30.42
#